data_AF-A0AB38FEL5-F1
#
_entry.id   AF-A0AB38FEL5-F1
#
_cell.length_a   1.000
_cell.length_b   1.000
_cell.length_c   1.000
_cell.angle_alpha   90.00
_cell.angle_beta   90.00
_cell.angle_gamma   90.00
#
_symmetry.space_group_name_H-M   'P 1'
#
loop_
_entity.id
_entity.type
_entity.pdbx_description
1 polymer ?
#
loop_
_entity_poly.entity_id
_entity_poly.type
_entity_poly.pdbx_seq_one_letter_code
_entity_poly.pdbx_strand_id
1 'polypeptide(L)'
;MGDQETPSLYEWAGGEQSFRRLIDAFYDRVERDDLLSPMFPGGVHEEHRRNVTLWWCEVFGGPPGYTDRLGGYERMLRHHIGLDISREQRHRFAATMSLAADDAGLPSDPEFRSAFMAYVEWGTRLALQNSSPGAEVVEHAPVPHWGWGVAPPYRG
;
A
#
# COMPACT_ATOMS: atom_id res chain seq x y z
N MET A 1 0.95 7.08 35.56
CA MET A 1 1.76 6.96 34.34
C MET A 1 0.77 7.07 33.20
N GLY A 2 0.74 8.20 32.50
CA GLY A 2 -0.30 8.50 31.51
C GLY A 2 -0.32 7.42 30.44
N ASP A 3 -1.51 6.96 30.08
CA ASP A 3 -1.75 6.02 29.00
C ASP A 3 -1.26 6.68 27.71
N GLN A 4 -0.06 6.35 27.24
CA GLN A 4 0.38 6.81 25.94
C GLN A 4 -0.45 6.04 24.91
N GLU A 5 -1.23 6.74 24.10
CA GLU A 5 -2.05 6.10 23.07
C GLU A 5 -1.16 5.35 22.07
N THR A 6 -1.58 4.18 21.60
CA THR A 6 -0.83 3.40 20.59
C THR A 6 -0.75 4.23 19.31
N PRO A 7 0.47 4.54 18.81
CA PRO A 7 0.60 5.36 17.61
C PRO A 7 -0.02 4.64 16.42
N SER A 8 -0.48 5.39 15.42
CA SER A 8 -0.84 4.81 14.12
C SER A 8 0.39 4.13 13.47
N LEU A 9 0.15 3.23 12.51
CA LEU A 9 1.23 2.67 11.71
C LEU A 9 1.96 3.77 10.92
N TYR A 10 1.22 4.81 10.49
CA TYR A 10 1.78 5.98 9.83
C TYR A 10 2.81 6.71 10.70
N GLU A 11 2.45 7.01 11.95
CA GLU A 11 3.34 7.66 12.90
C GLU A 11 4.54 6.78 13.25
N TRP A 12 4.31 5.48 13.49
CA TRP A 12 5.38 4.54 13.80
C TRP A 12 6.38 4.38 12.66
N ALA A 13 5.91 4.39 11.41
CA ALA A 13 6.76 4.35 10.23
C ALA A 13 7.62 5.60 10.04
N GLY A 14 7.31 6.72 10.72
CA GLY A 14 7.97 8.01 10.51
C GLY A 14 7.29 8.92 9.48
N GLY A 15 6.00 8.68 9.21
CA GLY A 15 5.15 9.55 8.40
C GLY A 15 5.40 9.51 6.89
N GLU A 16 4.90 10.51 6.17
CA GLU A 16 4.82 10.55 4.70
C GLU A 16 6.18 10.31 4.02
N GLN A 17 7.27 10.86 4.56
CA GLN A 17 8.60 10.69 3.98
C GLN A 17 9.03 9.21 3.95
N SER A 18 8.66 8.43 4.95
CA SER A 18 8.95 7.00 4.99
C SER A 18 8.13 6.21 3.97
N PHE A 19 6.85 6.53 3.80
CA PHE A 19 6.02 5.93 2.75
C PHE A 19 6.48 6.37 1.36
N ARG A 20 6.97 7.60 1.20
CA ARG A 20 7.55 8.04 -0.07
C ARG A 20 8.75 7.19 -0.45
N ARG A 21 9.68 6.95 0.49
CA ARG A 21 10.83 6.05 0.27
C ARG A 21 10.39 4.62 -0.06
N LEU A 22 9.37 4.10 0.62
CA LEU A 22 8.79 2.78 0.32
C LEU A 22 8.28 2.70 -1.12
N ILE A 23 7.44 3.65 -1.53
CA ILE A 23 6.84 3.65 -2.86
C ILE A 23 7.91 3.88 -3.94
N ASP A 24 8.95 4.66 -3.63
CA ASP A 24 10.09 4.81 -4.52
C ASP A 24 10.86 3.51 -4.72
N ALA A 25 11.29 2.89 -3.63
CA ALA A 25 12.01 1.61 -3.68
C ALA A 25 11.18 0.52 -4.37
N PHE A 26 9.87 0.54 -4.17
CA PHE A 26 8.96 -0.38 -4.84
C PHE A 26 8.93 -0.20 -6.35
N TYR A 27 8.66 1.01 -6.81
CA TYR A 27 8.55 1.24 -8.24
C TYR A 27 9.90 1.12 -8.95
N ASP A 28 11.00 1.42 -8.26
CA ASP A 28 12.34 1.13 -8.75
C ASP A 28 12.54 -0.37 -9.00
N ARG A 29 12.00 -1.24 -8.14
CA ARG A 29 12.02 -2.69 -8.35
C ARG A 29 11.06 -3.10 -9.47
N VAL A 30 9.84 -2.56 -9.50
CA VAL A 30 8.84 -2.83 -10.55
C VAL A 30 9.38 -2.53 -11.94
N GLU A 31 10.05 -1.39 -12.12
CA GLU A 31 10.60 -0.98 -13.42
C GLU A 31 11.70 -1.93 -13.93
N ARG A 32 12.32 -2.70 -13.03
CA ARG A 32 13.37 -3.70 -13.33
C ARG A 32 12.84 -5.14 -13.33
N ASP A 33 11.55 -5.34 -13.08
CA ASP A 33 10.93 -6.66 -12.99
C ASP A 33 10.17 -6.97 -14.29
N ASP A 34 10.58 -8.02 -15.00
CA ASP A 34 10.02 -8.39 -16.30
C ASP A 34 8.52 -8.75 -16.25
N LEU A 35 8.01 -9.16 -15.09
CA LEU A 35 6.60 -9.53 -14.91
C LEU A 35 5.72 -8.32 -14.57
N LEU A 36 6.24 -7.37 -13.78
CA LEU A 36 5.49 -6.20 -13.32
C LEU A 36 5.65 -4.98 -14.22
N SER A 37 6.83 -4.75 -14.79
CA SER A 37 7.12 -3.60 -15.66
C SER A 37 6.11 -3.44 -16.83
N PRO A 38 5.65 -4.52 -17.50
CA PRO A 38 4.64 -4.40 -18.58
C PRO A 38 3.30 -3.78 -18.14
N MET A 39 2.99 -3.77 -16.83
CA MET A 39 1.78 -3.12 -16.30
C MET A 39 1.88 -1.58 -16.33
N PHE A 40 3.08 -1.03 -16.55
CA PHE A 40 3.38 0.40 -16.54
C PHE A 40 4.07 0.81 -17.86
N PRO A 41 3.35 0.75 -19.00
CA PRO A 41 3.92 1.12 -20.28
C PRO A 41 4.39 2.57 -20.28
N GLY A 42 5.66 2.79 -20.64
CA GLY A 42 6.30 4.11 -20.57
C GLY A 42 6.96 4.44 -19.22
N GLY A 43 6.97 3.50 -18.28
CA GLY A 43 7.58 3.66 -16.96
C GLY A 43 6.63 4.27 -15.93
N VAL A 44 7.12 4.41 -14.70
CA VAL A 44 6.31 4.90 -13.59
C VAL A 44 6.53 6.40 -13.40
N HIS A 45 5.53 7.19 -13.77
CA HIS A 45 5.57 8.65 -13.61
C HIS A 45 5.66 9.09 -12.14
N GLU A 46 6.34 10.22 -11.91
CA GLU A 46 6.46 10.82 -10.58
C GLU A 46 5.12 11.13 -9.92
N GLU A 47 4.12 11.56 -10.71
CA GLU A 47 2.75 11.74 -10.21
C GLU A 47 2.14 10.45 -9.69
N HIS A 48 2.38 9.32 -10.36
CA HIS A 48 1.88 8.03 -9.91
C HIS A 48 2.50 7.64 -8.57
N ARG A 49 3.82 7.79 -8.41
CA ARG A 49 4.54 7.54 -7.15
C ARG A 49 4.00 8.40 -6.00
N ARG A 50 3.77 9.70 -6.25
CA ARG A 50 3.15 10.62 -5.28
C ARG A 50 1.73 10.19 -4.91
N ASN A 51 0.89 9.87 -5.89
CA ASN A 51 -0.50 9.49 -5.65
C ASN A 51 -0.59 8.19 -4.85
N VAL A 52 0.24 7.20 -5.16
CA VAL A 52 0.31 5.94 -4.39
C VAL A 52 0.86 6.20 -2.98
N THR A 53 1.83 7.10 -2.81
CA THR A 53 2.30 7.49 -1.47
C THR A 53 1.16 8.04 -0.61
N LEU A 54 0.33 8.94 -1.16
CA LEU A 54 -0.82 9.48 -0.43
C LEU A 54 -1.84 8.41 -0.05
N TRP A 55 -2.11 7.46 -0.95
CA TRP A 55 -3.00 6.33 -0.66
C TRP A 55 -2.51 5.54 0.56
N TRP A 56 -1.23 5.14 0.55
CA TRP A 56 -0.65 4.37 1.64
C TRP A 56 -0.57 5.16 2.95
N CYS A 57 -0.28 6.45 2.90
CA CYS A 57 -0.28 7.29 4.10
C CYS A 57 -1.66 7.30 4.76
N GLU A 58 -2.71 7.56 3.99
CA GLU A 58 -4.09 7.62 4.48
C GLU A 58 -4.56 6.28 5.06
N VAL A 59 -4.27 5.19 4.34
CA VAL A 59 -4.61 3.84 4.79
C VAL A 59 -4.01 3.52 6.15
N PHE A 60 -2.76 3.92 6.39
CA PHE A 60 -2.02 3.57 7.60
C PHE A 60 -2.27 4.53 8.77
N GLY A 61 -3.30 5.38 8.66
CA GLY A 61 -3.75 6.30 9.70
C GLY A 61 -3.17 7.72 9.59
N GLY A 62 -2.54 8.06 8.47
CA GLY A 62 -2.10 9.42 8.17
C GLY A 62 -3.25 10.33 7.70
N PRO A 63 -2.94 11.60 7.35
CA PRO A 63 -3.93 12.55 6.86
C PRO A 63 -4.67 12.05 5.59
N PRO A 64 -5.93 12.47 5.34
CA PRO A 64 -6.76 12.01 4.21
C PRO A 64 -6.37 12.64 2.86
N GLY A 65 -5.07 12.74 2.58
CA GLY A 65 -4.54 13.45 1.43
C GLY A 65 -4.89 12.81 0.08
N TYR A 66 -5.14 11.50 0.02
CA TYR A 66 -5.59 10.84 -1.20
C TYR A 66 -7.07 11.14 -1.43
N THR A 67 -7.90 11.00 -0.40
CA THR A 67 -9.33 11.32 -0.49
C THR A 67 -9.55 12.77 -0.88
N ASP A 68 -8.95 13.71 -0.16
CA ASP A 68 -9.17 15.14 -0.35
C ASP A 68 -8.74 15.63 -1.74
N ARG A 69 -7.70 15.03 -2.32
CA ARG A 69 -7.07 15.53 -3.55
C ARG A 69 -7.38 14.69 -4.79
N LEU A 70 -7.65 13.40 -4.61
CA LEU A 70 -7.74 12.42 -5.70
C LEU A 70 -9.08 11.69 -5.73
N GLY A 71 -9.95 11.88 -4.74
CA GLY A 71 -11.31 11.34 -4.74
C GLY A 71 -11.46 9.94 -4.12
N GLY A 72 -10.48 9.51 -3.31
CA GLY A 72 -10.66 8.40 -2.38
C GLY A 72 -10.81 7.04 -3.05
N TYR A 73 -11.43 6.11 -2.34
CA TYR A 73 -11.58 4.70 -2.74
C TYR A 73 -12.04 4.52 -4.20
N GLU A 74 -13.05 5.26 -4.64
CA GLU A 74 -13.58 5.16 -6.01
C GLU A 74 -12.51 5.44 -7.08
N ARG A 75 -11.64 6.42 -6.83
CA ARG A 75 -10.52 6.70 -7.74
C ARG A 75 -9.53 5.54 -7.76
N MET A 76 -9.18 5.00 -6.59
CA MET A 76 -8.25 3.86 -6.49
C MET A 76 -8.83 2.63 -7.21
N LEU A 77 -10.10 2.33 -7.00
CA LEU A 77 -10.80 1.20 -7.64
C LEU A 77 -10.75 1.30 -9.17
N ARG A 78 -11.06 2.47 -9.75
CA ARG A 78 -11.00 2.69 -11.20
C ARG A 78 -9.64 2.41 -11.81
N HIS A 79 -8.55 2.58 -11.06
CA HIS A 79 -7.20 2.27 -11.55
C HIS A 79 -6.90 0.76 -11.60
N HIS A 80 -7.74 -0.09 -11.01
CA HIS A 80 -7.52 -1.54 -10.96
C HIS A 80 -8.51 -2.34 -11.81
N ILE A 81 -9.70 -1.80 -12.10
CA ILE A 81 -10.72 -2.49 -12.91
C ILE A 81 -10.17 -2.81 -14.31
N GLY A 82 -10.38 -4.05 -14.75
CA GLY A 82 -10.05 -4.49 -16.10
C GLY A 82 -8.57 -4.70 -16.39
N LEU A 83 -7.70 -4.64 -15.38
CA LEU A 83 -6.27 -4.92 -15.53
C LEU A 83 -5.95 -6.42 -15.70
N ASP A 84 -6.92 -7.32 -15.43
CA ASP A 84 -6.75 -8.77 -15.48
C ASP A 84 -5.47 -9.24 -14.75
N ILE A 85 -5.29 -8.75 -13.51
CA ILE A 85 -4.10 -9.02 -12.71
C ILE A 85 -4.02 -10.53 -12.48
N SER A 86 -2.91 -11.14 -12.86
CA SER A 86 -2.69 -12.57 -12.60
C SER A 86 -2.32 -12.84 -11.14
N ARG A 87 -2.52 -14.08 -10.70
CA ARG A 87 -2.03 -14.53 -9.38
C ARG A 87 -0.52 -14.38 -9.24
N GLU A 88 0.22 -14.58 -10.32
CA GLU A 88 1.67 -14.45 -10.31
C GLU A 88 2.11 -13.00 -10.09
N GLN A 89 1.49 -12.05 -10.83
CA GLN A 89 1.71 -10.61 -10.61
C GLN A 89 1.35 -10.18 -9.19
N ARG A 90 0.23 -10.68 -8.65
CA ARG A 90 -0.15 -10.44 -7.24
C ARG A 90 0.95 -10.88 -6.27
N HIS A 91 1.44 -12.12 -6.39
CA HIS A 91 2.48 -12.62 -5.48
C HIS A 91 3.79 -11.86 -5.66
N ARG A 92 4.15 -11.53 -6.91
CA ARG A 92 5.35 -10.73 -7.20
C ARG A 92 5.25 -9.33 -6.60
N PHE A 93 4.09 -8.68 -6.71
CA PHE A 93 3.82 -7.39 -6.07
C PHE A 93 4.04 -7.47 -4.56
N ALA A 94 3.43 -8.46 -3.90
CA ALA A 94 3.53 -8.60 -2.44
C ALA A 94 4.97 -8.85 -1.97
N ALA A 95 5.72 -9.71 -2.67
CA ALA A 95 7.13 -9.93 -2.39
C ALA A 95 7.97 -8.66 -2.62
N THR A 96 7.70 -7.93 -3.69
CA THR A 96 8.40 -6.68 -4.03
C THR A 96 8.13 -5.60 -2.99
N MET A 97 6.90 -5.51 -2.47
CA MET A 97 6.56 -4.64 -1.34
C MET A 97 7.36 -4.98 -0.08
N SER A 98 7.47 -6.26 0.25
CA SER A 98 8.27 -6.70 1.40
C SER A 98 9.72 -6.24 1.28
N LEU A 99 10.34 -6.45 0.11
CA LEU A 99 11.73 -6.07 -0.13
C LEU A 99 11.92 -4.55 -0.16
N ALA A 100 11.00 -3.82 -0.78
CA ALA A 100 11.02 -2.35 -0.80
C ALA A 100 10.89 -1.75 0.61
N ALA A 101 10.19 -2.43 1.51
CA ALA A 101 10.08 -2.01 2.90
C ALA A 101 11.40 -2.13 3.67
N ASP A 102 12.30 -3.05 3.27
CA ASP A 102 13.66 -3.11 3.79
C ASP A 102 14.52 -1.99 3.19
N ASP A 103 14.49 -1.80 1.86
CA ASP A 103 15.27 -0.75 1.18
C ASP A 103 14.94 0.67 1.68
N ALA A 104 13.67 0.91 1.99
CA ALA A 104 13.19 2.21 2.47
C ALA A 104 13.53 2.50 3.93
N GLY A 105 14.08 1.51 4.64
CA GLY A 105 14.36 1.58 6.07
C GLY A 105 13.10 1.75 6.91
N LEU A 106 12.00 1.11 6.52
CA LEU A 106 10.81 1.04 7.37
C LEU A 106 11.11 0.20 8.63
N PRO A 107 10.35 0.39 9.73
CA PRO A 107 10.55 -0.39 10.95
C PRO A 107 10.54 -1.90 10.68
N SER A 108 11.51 -2.59 11.26
CA SER A 108 11.71 -4.03 11.11
C SER A 108 11.23 -4.83 12.33
N ASP A 109 10.59 -4.17 13.30
CA ASP A 109 9.97 -4.87 14.42
C ASP A 109 8.85 -5.81 13.94
N PRO A 110 8.69 -7.00 14.56
CA PRO A 110 7.71 -7.99 14.13
C PRO A 110 6.28 -7.45 14.07
N GLU A 111 5.91 -6.57 15.00
CA GLU A 111 4.60 -5.96 15.11
C GLU A 111 4.27 -5.12 13.86
N PHE A 112 5.17 -4.20 13.47
CA PHE A 112 5.00 -3.40 12.26
C PHE A 112 5.04 -4.25 10.99
N ARG A 113 6.03 -5.16 10.88
CA ARG A 113 6.17 -6.01 9.69
C ARG A 113 4.96 -6.91 9.48
N SER A 114 4.41 -7.47 10.57
CA SER A 114 3.19 -8.27 10.53
C SER A 114 1.99 -7.44 10.06
N ALA A 115 1.76 -6.26 10.66
CA ALA A 115 0.64 -5.40 10.29
C ALA A 115 0.74 -4.91 8.84
N PHE A 116 1.92 -4.48 8.40
CA PHE A 116 2.19 -4.05 7.03
C PHE A 116 1.93 -5.16 6.01
N MET A 117 2.48 -6.37 6.23
CA MET A 117 2.30 -7.47 5.30
C MET A 117 0.87 -8.01 5.28
N ALA A 118 0.13 -7.92 6.40
CA ALA A 118 -1.29 -8.24 6.43
C ALA A 118 -2.11 -7.31 5.52
N TYR A 119 -1.80 -6.00 5.50
CA TYR A 119 -2.44 -5.08 4.55
C TYR A 119 -2.05 -5.37 3.10
N VAL A 120 -0.76 -5.61 2.82
CA VAL A 120 -0.28 -5.98 1.48
C VAL A 120 -1.04 -7.21 0.97
N GLU A 121 -1.20 -8.25 1.79
CA GLU A 121 -1.96 -9.45 1.44
C GLU A 121 -3.40 -9.10 1.10
N TRP A 122 -4.08 -8.40 2.01
CA TRP A 122 -5.51 -8.09 1.91
C TRP A 122 -5.80 -7.19 0.70
N GLY A 123 -5.04 -6.12 0.53
CA GLY A 123 -5.21 -5.14 -0.53
C GLY A 123 -4.94 -5.73 -1.91
N THR A 124 -3.86 -6.51 -2.06
CA THR A 124 -3.54 -7.15 -3.34
C THR A 124 -4.54 -8.26 -3.72
N ARG A 125 -5.17 -8.91 -2.73
CA ARG A 125 -6.28 -9.86 -2.98
C ARG A 125 -7.51 -9.15 -3.52
N LEU A 126 -7.84 -7.96 -3.00
CA LEU A 126 -8.93 -7.14 -3.54
C LEU A 126 -8.60 -6.61 -4.93
N ALA A 127 -7.37 -6.15 -5.18
CA ALA A 127 -6.93 -5.71 -6.50
C ALA A 127 -7.08 -6.82 -7.55
N LEU A 128 -6.65 -8.04 -7.22
CA LEU A 128 -6.85 -9.23 -8.04
C LEU A 128 -8.33 -9.46 -8.38
N GLN A 129 -9.19 -9.48 -7.35
CA GLN A 129 -10.63 -9.68 -7.51
C GLN A 129 -11.27 -8.60 -8.38
N ASN A 130 -11.00 -7.33 -8.09
CA ASN A 130 -11.60 -6.19 -8.79
C ASN A 130 -11.08 -6.01 -10.23
N SER A 131 -9.89 -6.53 -10.54
CA SER A 131 -9.30 -6.44 -11.87
C SER A 131 -9.84 -7.46 -12.87
N SER A 132 -10.51 -8.52 -12.37
CA SER A 132 -10.94 -9.65 -13.20
C SER A 132 -12.03 -9.22 -14.20
N PRO A 133 -12.05 -9.76 -15.44
CA PRO A 133 -13.09 -9.47 -16.41
C PRO A 133 -14.49 -9.81 -15.86
N GLY A 134 -15.39 -8.82 -15.88
CA GLY A 134 -16.77 -8.99 -15.37
C GLY A 134 -16.89 -9.09 -13.85
N ALA A 135 -15.87 -8.67 -13.08
CA ALA A 135 -15.93 -8.66 -11.63
C ALA A 135 -17.11 -7.81 -11.11
N GLU A 136 -17.87 -8.36 -10.16
CA GLU A 136 -18.79 -7.57 -9.34
C GLU A 136 -17.97 -6.79 -8.31
N VAL A 137 -17.97 -5.46 -8.41
CA VAL A 137 -17.19 -4.58 -7.55
C VAL A 137 -18.09 -3.81 -6.59
N VAL A 138 -17.58 -3.54 -5.39
CA VAL A 138 -18.22 -2.58 -4.48
C VAL A 138 -17.76 -1.20 -4.90
N GLU A 139 -18.59 -0.47 -5.63
CA GLU A 139 -18.20 0.84 -6.18
C GLU A 139 -18.00 1.90 -5.09
N HIS A 140 -18.81 1.85 -4.03
CA HIS A 140 -18.79 2.84 -2.95
C HIS A 140 -18.37 2.20 -1.62
N ALA A 141 -17.18 2.56 -1.14
CA ALA A 141 -16.66 2.17 0.16
C ALA A 141 -15.74 3.28 0.69
N PRO A 142 -15.52 3.38 2.02
CA PRO A 142 -14.51 4.27 2.56
C PRO A 142 -13.10 3.79 2.17
N VAL A 143 -12.12 4.71 2.21
CA VAL A 143 -10.71 4.31 2.23
C VAL A 143 -10.48 3.43 3.46
N PRO A 144 -9.82 2.27 3.34
CA PRO A 144 -9.61 1.39 4.48
C PRO A 144 -8.62 2.04 5.46
N HIS A 145 -8.96 2.07 6.74
CA HIS A 145 -8.05 2.48 7.80
C HIS A 145 -7.47 1.22 8.47
N TRP A 146 -6.20 0.93 8.18
CA TRP A 146 -5.50 -0.27 8.64
C TRP A 146 -4.71 0.00 9.93
N GLY A 147 -4.78 -0.93 10.88
CA GLY A 147 -4.12 -0.83 12.18
C GLY A 147 -3.26 -2.05 12.51
N TRP A 148 -2.81 -2.13 13.76
CA TRP A 148 -1.84 -3.13 14.24
C TRP A 148 -2.34 -4.58 14.29
N GLY A 149 -3.65 -4.81 14.18
CA GLY A 149 -4.21 -6.16 14.34
C GLY A 149 -4.03 -6.69 15.76
N VAL A 150 -3.57 -7.94 15.89
CA VAL A 150 -3.52 -8.67 17.17
C VAL A 150 -2.32 -8.31 18.07
N ALA A 151 -1.29 -7.65 17.52
CA ALA A 151 -0.03 -7.36 18.22
C ALA A 151 0.43 -5.91 17.96
N PRO A 152 0.03 -4.94 18.80
CA PRO A 152 0.55 -3.56 18.74
C PRO A 152 2.01 -3.50 19.21
N PRO A 153 2.75 -2.40 18.93
CA PRO A 153 4.17 -2.29 19.21
C PRO A 153 4.53 -2.59 20.65
N TYR A 154 5.61 -3.33 20.86
CA TYR A 154 6.16 -3.58 22.19
C TYR A 154 6.64 -2.28 22.83
N ARG A 155 6.33 -2.09 24.11
CA ARG A 155 6.58 -0.85 24.86
C ARG A 155 7.59 -0.95 26.01
N GLY A 156 8.28 -2.09 26.13
CA GLY A 156 9.20 -2.34 27.24
C GLY A 156 8.62 -3.25 28.31
#